data_AF-A0A5C7AG41-F1
#
_entry.id   AF-A0A5C7AG41-F1
#
_cell.length_a   1.000
_cell.length_b   1.000
_cell.length_c   1.000
_cell.angle_alpha   90.00
_cell.angle_beta   90.00
_cell.angle_gamma   90.00
#
_symmetry.space_group_name_H-M   'P 1'
#
loop_
_entity.id
_entity.type
_entity.pdbx_description
1 polymer ?
#
loop_
_entity_poly.entity_id
_entity_poly.type
_entity_poly.pdbx_seq_one_letter_code
_entity_poly.pdbx_strand_id
1 'polypeptide(L)' 'MNNMDNDKLEPKYDSGLEDRWETIRKEYRKEYPNITDEDVDYRTGEFDMLAQNIARRTNRSREEVSEEIRSWQL' A
#
# COMPACT_ATOMS: atom_id res chain seq x y z
N MET A 1 14.96 32.43 -15.38
CA MET A 1 13.58 31.93 -15.26
C MET A 1 13.66 30.50 -14.74
N ASN A 2 13.34 30.28 -13.47
CA ASN A 2 13.18 28.94 -12.89
C ASN A 2 11.69 28.57 -12.93
N ASN A 3 11.44 27.26 -12.99
CA ASN A 3 10.14 26.58 -12.91
C ASN A 3 9.54 26.19 -14.26
N MET A 4 10.35 25.54 -15.10
CA MET A 4 9.81 24.54 -16.03
C MET A 4 9.60 23.26 -15.23
N ASP A 5 8.34 22.88 -15.08
CA ASP A 5 7.90 21.49 -14.99
C ASP A 5 8.52 20.66 -13.85
N ASN A 6 8.12 20.98 -12.61
CA ASN A 6 7.91 19.91 -11.63
C ASN A 6 6.66 19.13 -12.06
N ASP A 7 6.78 18.41 -13.16
CA ASP A 7 5.94 17.26 -13.45
C ASP A 7 6.07 16.38 -12.23
N LYS A 8 5.03 16.39 -11.40
CA LYS A 8 4.82 15.45 -10.31
C LYS A 8 4.75 14.06 -10.93
N LEU A 9 5.89 13.52 -11.30
CA LEU A 9 6.06 12.08 -11.46
C LEU A 9 6.20 11.55 -10.04
N GLU A 10 5.07 11.58 -9.33
CA GLU A 10 4.79 10.57 -8.33
C GLU A 10 5.17 9.23 -8.96
N PRO A 11 6.01 8.41 -8.32
CA PRO A 11 6.38 7.13 -8.90
C PRO A 11 5.07 6.36 -9.14
N LYS A 12 4.71 6.23 -10.43
CA LYS A 12 3.51 5.53 -10.91
C LYS A 12 3.42 4.06 -10.46
N TYR A 13 4.46 3.58 -9.81
CA TYR A 13 4.56 2.32 -9.11
C TYR A 13 5.51 2.54 -7.92
N ASP A 14 4.98 2.55 -6.70
CA ASP A 14 5.80 2.47 -5.49
C ASP A 14 6.28 1.03 -5.33
N SER A 15 7.23 0.60 -6.17
CA SER A 15 7.85 -0.73 -6.07
C SER A 15 8.46 -0.98 -4.68
N GLY A 16 8.79 0.10 -3.95
CA GLY A 16 9.21 0.02 -2.55
C GLY A 16 8.08 -0.30 -1.56
N LEU A 17 6.82 0.08 -1.85
CA LEU A 17 5.68 -0.30 -1.02
C LEU A 17 5.35 -1.78 -1.21
N GLU A 18 5.46 -2.31 -2.44
CA GLU A 18 5.24 -3.73 -2.74
C GLU A 18 6.23 -4.63 -1.98
N ASP A 19 7.52 -4.29 -2.02
CA ASP A 19 8.58 -5.02 -1.30
C ASP A 19 8.41 -4.95 0.22
N ARG A 20 8.08 -3.76 0.73
CA ARG A 20 7.80 -3.56 2.15
C ARG A 20 6.56 -4.33 2.58
N TRP A 21 5.50 -4.29 1.79
CA TRP A 21 4.28 -5.05 2.02
C TRP A 21 4.55 -6.54 2.10
N GLU A 22 5.32 -7.11 1.17
CA GLU A 22 5.69 -8.53 1.22
C GLU A 22 6.43 -8.91 2.51
N THR A 23 7.18 -7.97 3.07
CA THR A 23 7.88 -8.14 4.35
C THR A 23 6.93 -8.04 5.55
N ILE A 24 6.06 -7.01 5.58
CA ILE A 24 5.19 -6.73 6.73
C ILE A 24 3.88 -7.51 6.71
N ARG A 25 3.41 -8.02 5.55
CA ARG A 25 2.08 -8.64 5.37
C ARG A 25 1.80 -9.75 6.37
N LYS A 26 2.83 -10.49 6.79
CA LYS A 26 2.71 -11.55 7.79
C LYS A 26 2.34 -10.99 9.17
N GLU A 27 3.03 -9.94 9.60
CA GLU A 27 2.74 -9.27 10.88
C GLU A 27 1.45 -8.45 10.79
N TYR A 28 1.25 -7.76 9.66
CA TYR A 28 0.05 -6.99 9.39
C TYR A 28 -1.23 -7.84 9.45
N ARG A 29 -1.21 -9.06 8.88
CA ARG A 29 -2.33 -10.02 9.01
C ARG A 29 -2.54 -10.53 10.44
N LYS A 30 -1.50 -10.58 11.28
CA LYS A 30 -1.68 -10.95 12.70
C LYS A 30 -2.39 -9.84 13.47
N GLU A 31 -2.05 -8.58 13.20
CA GLU A 31 -2.70 -7.41 13.81
C GLU A 31 -4.13 -7.25 13.30
N TYR A 32 -4.35 -7.52 12.01
CA TYR A 32 -5.64 -7.39 11.35
C TYR A 32 -6.16 -8.76 10.86
N PRO A 33 -6.68 -9.62 11.75
CA PRO A 33 -7.22 -10.94 11.37
C PRO A 33 -8.47 -10.86 10.48
N ASN A 34 -9.04 -9.66 10.31
CA ASN A 34 -10.15 -9.38 9.40
C ASN A 34 -9.72 -9.30 7.93
N ILE A 35 -8.42 -9.16 7.66
CA ILE A 35 -7.85 -9.12 6.31
C ILE A 35 -7.61 -10.56 5.87
N THR A 36 -8.21 -10.93 4.74
CA THR A 36 -8.08 -12.28 4.18
C THR A 36 -6.96 -12.36 3.15
N ASP A 37 -6.59 -13.59 2.77
CA ASP A 37 -5.66 -13.81 1.67
C ASP A 37 -6.12 -13.16 0.37
N GLU A 38 -7.43 -13.15 0.10
CA GLU A 38 -8.02 -12.53 -1.10
C GLU A 38 -7.86 -11.01 -1.12
N ASP A 39 -7.92 -10.35 0.04
CA ASP A 39 -7.80 -8.89 0.13
C ASP A 39 -6.37 -8.40 -0.13
N VAL A 40 -5.40 -9.29 0.06
CA VAL A 40 -3.99 -8.98 -0.11
C VAL A 40 -3.35 -9.73 -1.27
N ASP A 41 -4.14 -10.48 -2.03
CA ASP A 41 -3.75 -11.07 -3.29
C ASP A 41 -3.77 -9.95 -4.33
N TYR A 42 -2.58 -9.59 -4.81
CA TYR A 42 -2.41 -8.55 -5.82
C TYR A 42 -1.32 -8.97 -6.79
N ARG A 43 -1.44 -8.48 -8.03
CA ARG A 43 -0.37 -8.65 -9.02
C ARG A 43 0.60 -7.49 -8.90
N THR A 44 1.85 -7.74 -9.27
CA THR A 44 2.86 -6.68 -9.34
C THR A 44 2.35 -5.53 -10.21
N GLY A 45 2.29 -4.33 -9.62
CA GLY A 45 1.69 -3.15 -10.22
C GLY A 45 0.19 -2.92 -9.92
N GLU A 46 -0.47 -3.78 -9.15
CA GLU A 46 -1.86 -3.60 -8.71
C GLU A 46 -1.94 -3.28 -7.20
N PHE A 47 -0.86 -2.72 -6.63
CA PHE A 47 -0.83 -2.32 -5.21
C PHE A 47 -1.96 -1.35 -4.83
N ASP A 48 -2.39 -0.52 -5.78
CA ASP A 48 -3.54 0.37 -5.59
C ASP A 48 -4.82 -0.41 -5.22
N MET A 49 -5.06 -1.54 -5.89
CA MET A 49 -6.21 -2.40 -5.65
C MET A 49 -6.09 -3.11 -4.30
N LEU A 50 -4.89 -3.58 -3.94
CA LEU A 50 -4.60 -4.14 -2.63
C LEU A 50 -4.95 -3.15 -1.51
N ALA A 51 -4.42 -1.93 -1.59
CA ALA A 51 -4.66 -0.90 -0.60
C ALA A 51 -6.16 -0.57 -0.50
N GLN A 52 -6.89 -0.56 -1.62
CA GLN A 52 -8.36 -0.38 -1.61
C GLN A 52 -9.11 -1.54 -0.95
N ASN A 53 -8.71 -2.79 -1.18
CA ASN A 53 -9.37 -3.95 -0.56
C ASN A 53 -9.16 -3.96 0.95
N ILE A 54 -7.92 -3.75 1.40
CA ILE A 54 -7.59 -3.61 2.83
C ILE A 54 -8.34 -2.45 3.46
N ALA A 55 -8.40 -1.30 2.80
CA ALA A 55 -9.13 -0.12 3.24
C ALA A 55 -10.63 -0.43 3.45
N ARG A 56 -11.26 -1.16 2.52
CA ARG A 56 -12.66 -1.60 2.65
C ARG A 56 -12.87 -2.54 3.83
N ARG A 57 -11.94 -3.47 4.09
CA ARG A 57 -12.04 -4.41 5.22
C ARG A 57 -11.83 -3.75 6.57
N THR A 58 -10.91 -2.79 6.64
CA THR A 58 -10.56 -2.05 7.86
C THR A 58 -11.42 -0.80 8.06
N ASN A 59 -12.32 -0.51 7.12
CA ASN A 59 -13.15 0.70 7.09
C ASN A 59 -12.31 2.00 7.14
N ARG A 60 -11.15 1.99 6.46
CA ARG A 60 -10.21 3.10 6.33
C ARG A 60 -10.14 3.61 4.89
N SER A 61 -9.31 4.61 4.64
CA SER A 61 -9.01 5.11 3.30
C SER A 61 -7.78 4.42 2.71
N ARG A 62 -7.74 4.32 1.37
CA ARG A 62 -6.57 3.78 0.62
C ARG A 62 -5.27 4.49 1.01
N GLU A 63 -5.32 5.81 1.14
CA GLU A 63 -4.18 6.65 1.52
C GLU A 63 -3.66 6.26 2.90
N GLU A 64 -4.54 6.13 3.91
CA GLU A 64 -4.14 5.72 5.25
C GLU A 64 -3.50 4.34 5.27
N VAL A 65 -4.04 3.37 4.53
CA VAL A 65 -3.44 2.03 4.41
C VAL A 65 -2.06 2.11 3.76
N SER A 66 -1.92 2.89 2.69
CA SER A 66 -0.65 3.03 1.98
C SER A 66 0.41 3.71 2.84
N GLU A 67 0.04 4.77 3.57
CA GLU A 67 0.89 5.45 4.53
C GLU A 67 1.24 4.57 5.72
N GLU A 68 0.29 3.79 6.24
CA GLU A 68 0.52 2.83 7.32
C GLU A 68 1.54 1.77 6.90
N ILE A 69 1.37 1.17 5.72
CA ILE A 69 2.33 0.20 5.15
C ILE A 69 3.70 0.85 4.97
N ARG A 70 3.74 2.11 4.52
CA ARG A 70 4.98 2.88 4.35
C ARG A 70 5.68 3.18 5.68
N SER A 71 4.91 3.43 6.74
CA SER A 71 5.42 3.80 8.06
C SER A 71 5.60 2.60 9.00
N TRP A 72 5.13 1.41 8.60
CA TRP A 72 5.14 0.21 9.43
C TRP A 72 6.55 -0.14 9.87
N GLN A 73 6.80 -0.05 11.18
CA GLN A 73 8.08 -0.44 11.79
C GLN A 73 8.00 -1.92 12.16
N LEU A 74 8.98 -2.70 11.70
CA LEU A 74 9.14 -4.13 12.03
C LEU A 74 9.73 -4.31 13.43
#